data_AF-A0A0G0U802-F1
#
_entry.id   AF-A0A0G0U802-F1
#
_cell.length_a   1.000
_cell.length_b   1.000
_cell.length_c   1.000
_cell.angle_alpha   90.00
_cell.angle_beta   90.00
_cell.angle_gamma   90.00
#
_symmetry.space_group_name_H-M   'P 1'
#
loop_
_entity.id
_entity.type
_entity.pdbx_description
1 polymer ?
#
loop_
_entity_poly.entity_id
_entity_poly.type
_entity_poly.pdbx_seq_one_letter_code
_entity_poly.pdbx_strand_id
1 'polypeptide(L)'
;MKKKDLSEFKTKAIPDLKKKIADLKKQNVESLLQIKMGKTKNVHETLNARRDVARLNTILKLKVLTQAFTQEESNKTKEGAQDAAG
;
A
#
# COMPACT_ATOMS: atom_id res chain seq x y z
N MET A 1 12.25 -3.43 4.69
CA MET A 1 12.16 -2.01 4.28
C MET A 1 12.64 -1.06 5.38
N LYS A 2 13.38 0.00 5.01
CA LYS A 2 13.87 1.05 5.93
C LYS A 2 12.81 2.13 6.12
N LYS A 3 12.95 2.96 7.15
CA LYS A 3 12.02 4.07 7.45
C LYS A 3 11.93 5.09 6.31
N LYS A 4 13.04 5.36 5.62
CA LYS A 4 13.12 6.30 4.48
C LYS A 4 12.26 5.84 3.31
N ASP A 5 12.37 4.56 2.95
CA ASP A 5 11.54 3.95 1.91
C ASP A 5 10.04 4.12 2.26
N LEU A 6 9.67 3.98 3.54
CA LEU A 6 8.29 4.07 4.04
C LEU A 6 7.68 5.45 3.80
N SER A 7 8.46 6.52 4.01
CA SER A 7 8.03 7.88 3.67
C SER A 7 7.81 8.08 2.17
N GLU A 8 8.68 7.52 1.32
CA GLU A 8 8.56 7.65 -0.14
C GLU A 8 7.30 6.97 -0.68
N PHE A 9 6.88 5.84 -0.11
CA PHE A 9 5.68 5.15 -0.57
C PHE A 9 4.39 5.87 -0.17
N LYS A 10 4.42 6.80 0.80
CA LYS A 10 3.24 7.61 1.12
C LYS A 10 2.91 8.60 -0.02
N THR A 11 3.93 9.15 -0.67
CA THR A 11 3.77 10.15 -1.74
C THR A 11 3.48 9.51 -3.10
N LYS A 12 4.01 8.30 -3.38
CA LYS A 12 3.80 7.55 -4.64
C LYS A 12 2.33 7.26 -4.97
N ALA A 13 2.03 7.11 -6.25
CA ALA A 13 0.67 6.85 -6.72
C ALA A 13 0.15 5.47 -6.30
N ILE A 14 -1.17 5.32 -6.18
CA ILE A 14 -1.83 4.04 -5.90
C ILE A 14 -1.41 2.92 -6.88
N PRO A 15 -1.32 3.12 -8.21
CA PRO A 15 -0.86 2.07 -9.12
C PRO A 15 0.57 1.60 -8.82
N ASP A 16 1.47 2.51 -8.46
CA ASP A 16 2.86 2.16 -8.12
C ASP A 16 2.95 1.30 -6.85
N LEU A 17 2.10 1.61 -5.85
CA LEU A 17 1.96 0.80 -4.64
C LEU A 17 1.48 -0.61 -4.98
N LYS A 18 0.46 -0.74 -5.84
CA LYS A 18 -0.06 -2.05 -6.27
C LYS A 18 1.00 -2.85 -7.01
N LYS A 19 1.75 -2.23 -7.93
CA LYS A 19 2.84 -2.88 -8.67
C LYS A 19 3.91 -3.40 -7.70
N LYS A 20 4.34 -2.56 -6.75
CA LYS A 20 5.35 -2.96 -5.77
C LYS A 20 4.88 -4.10 -4.86
N ILE A 21 3.61 -4.10 -4.46
CA ILE A 21 3.00 -5.19 -3.70
C ILE A 21 3.04 -6.50 -4.50
N ALA A 22 2.69 -6.46 -5.80
CA ALA A 22 2.73 -7.62 -6.67
C ALA A 22 4.16 -8.19 -6.80
N ASP A 23 5.15 -7.32 -7.00
CA ASP A 23 6.56 -7.71 -7.10
C ASP A 23 7.04 -8.39 -5.80
N LEU A 24 6.73 -7.80 -4.63
CA LEU A 24 7.11 -8.37 -3.33
C LEU A 24 6.42 -9.70 -3.05
N LYS A 25 5.16 -9.87 -3.49
CA LYS A 25 4.47 -11.16 -3.40
C LYS A 25 5.15 -12.22 -4.26
N LYS A 26 5.51 -11.88 -5.50
CA LYS A 26 6.24 -12.78 -6.40
C LYS A 26 7.58 -13.19 -5.79
N GLN A 27 8.35 -12.23 -5.28
CA GLN A 27 9.62 -12.49 -4.61
C GLN A 27 9.46 -13.41 -3.39
N ASN A 28 8.41 -13.21 -2.60
CA ASN A 28 8.14 -14.05 -1.43
C ASN A 28 7.80 -15.49 -1.82
N VAL A 29 7.01 -15.70 -2.88
CA VAL A 29 6.71 -17.04 -3.40
C VAL A 29 7.98 -17.73 -3.89
N GLU A 30 8.80 -17.02 -4.66
CA GLU A 30 10.09 -17.54 -5.14
C GLU A 30 11.01 -17.90 -3.96
N SER A 31 11.14 -17.01 -2.98
CA SER A 31 11.96 -17.25 -1.79
C SER A 31 11.48 -18.47 -1.00
N LEU A 32 10.16 -18.64 -0.86
CA LEU A 32 9.58 -19.84 -0.23
C LEU A 32 9.86 -21.12 -1.02
N LEU A 33 9.82 -21.05 -2.35
CA LEU A 33 10.15 -22.19 -3.21
C LEU A 33 11.62 -22.58 -3.03
N GLN A 34 12.53 -21.61 -3.08
CA GLN A 34 13.96 -21.84 -2.88
C GLN A 34 14.27 -22.45 -1.51
N ILE A 35 13.57 -21.99 -0.44
CA ILE A 35 13.69 -22.58 0.90
C ILE A 35 13.18 -24.02 0.93
N LYS A 36 12.00 -24.28 0.35
CA LYS A 36 11.42 -25.63 0.29
C LYS A 36 12.28 -26.61 -0.51
N MET A 37 12.94 -26.13 -1.56
CA MET A 37 13.89 -26.89 -2.36
C MET A 37 15.25 -27.07 -1.66
N GLY A 38 15.46 -26.52 -0.46
CA GLY A 38 16.72 -26.58 0.27
C GLY A 38 17.85 -25.75 -0.35
N LYS A 39 17.56 -24.94 -1.38
CA LYS A 39 18.54 -24.12 -2.11
C LYS A 39 19.02 -22.92 -1.30
N THR A 40 18.19 -22.44 -0.36
CA THR A 40 18.54 -21.35 0.56
C THR A 40 17.96 -21.58 1.94
N LYS A 41 18.68 -21.14 2.98
CA LYS A 41 18.22 -21.15 4.38
C LYS A 41 17.76 -19.76 4.86
N ASN A 42 17.71 -18.77 3.97
CA ASN A 42 17.40 -17.40 4.33
C ASN A 42 15.88 -17.19 4.58
N VAL A 43 15.40 -17.67 5.72
CA VAL A 43 14.00 -17.52 6.13
C VAL A 43 13.62 -16.06 6.44
N HIS A 44 14.59 -15.23 6.81
CA HIS A 44 14.37 -13.81 7.11
C HIS A 44 13.91 -13.01 5.89
N GLU A 45 14.34 -13.39 4.69
CA GLU A 45 13.92 -12.75 3.46
C GLU A 45 12.40 -12.86 3.27
N THR A 46 11.83 -14.06 3.47
CA THR A 46 10.37 -14.27 3.38
C THR A 46 9.60 -13.48 4.42
N LEU A 47 10.12 -13.43 5.67
CA LEU A 47 9.50 -12.69 6.76
C LEU A 47 9.51 -11.17 6.48
N ASN A 48 10.64 -10.66 5.98
CA ASN A 48 10.79 -9.25 5.63
C ASN A 48 9.87 -8.87 4.45
N ALA A 49 9.79 -9.71 3.41
CA ALA A 49 8.88 -9.50 2.29
C ALA A 49 7.40 -9.46 2.75
N ARG A 50 6.97 -10.37 3.64
CA ARG A 50 5.61 -10.33 4.23
C ARG A 50 5.34 -9.05 5.00
N ARG A 51 6.28 -8.63 5.85
CA ARG A 51 6.17 -7.39 6.65
C ARG A 51 6.07 -6.17 5.73
N ASP A 52 6.85 -6.14 4.68
CA ASP A 52 6.87 -5.02 3.74
C ASP A 52 5.57 -4.97 2.91
N VAL A 53 5.02 -6.11 2.50
CA VAL A 53 3.67 -6.19 1.89
C VAL A 53 2.59 -5.66 2.85
N ALA A 54 2.62 -6.03 4.13
CA ALA A 54 1.64 -5.56 5.11
C ALA A 54 1.69 -4.03 5.29
N ARG A 55 2.90 -3.46 5.34
CA ARG A 55 3.10 -2.00 5.40
C ARG A 55 2.55 -1.29 4.17
N LEU A 56 2.85 -1.77 2.97
CA LEU A 56 2.35 -1.17 1.73
C LEU A 56 0.82 -1.29 1.62
N ASN A 57 0.24 -2.42 2.03
CA ASN A 57 -1.23 -2.57 2.11
C ASN A 57 -1.86 -1.55 3.06
N THR A 58 -1.21 -1.30 4.20
CA THR A 58 -1.67 -0.29 5.17
C THR A 58 -1.65 1.10 4.55
N ILE A 59 -0.56 1.48 3.89
CA ILE A 59 -0.45 2.77 3.19
C ILE A 59 -1.53 2.90 2.10
N LEU A 60 -1.73 1.85 1.31
CA LEU A 60 -2.76 1.83 0.27
C LEU A 60 -4.17 2.00 0.86
N LYS A 61 -4.49 1.29 1.96
CA LYS A 61 -5.78 1.42 2.64
C LYS A 61 -5.99 2.83 3.20
N LEU A 62 -4.98 3.39 3.85
CA LEU A 62 -5.04 4.77 4.34
C LEU A 62 -5.30 5.76 3.20
N LYS A 63 -4.61 5.59 2.06
CA LYS A 63 -4.76 6.48 0.90
C LYS A 63 -6.16 6.43 0.30
N VAL A 64 -6.73 5.23 0.18
CA VAL A 64 -8.11 5.04 -0.27
C VAL A 64 -9.11 5.67 0.70
N LEU A 65 -8.94 5.45 2.00
CA LEU A 65 -9.81 6.03 3.03
C LEU A 65 -9.74 7.57 3.01
N THR A 66 -8.55 8.16 2.94
CA THR A 66 -8.42 9.62 2.85
C THR A 66 -9.08 10.17 1.59
N GLN A 67 -8.94 9.53 0.44
CA GLN A 67 -9.59 9.97 -0.80
C GLN A 67 -11.11 9.93 -0.67
N ALA A 68 -11.67 8.88 -0.08
CA ALA A 68 -13.11 8.78 0.17
C ALA A 68 -13.60 9.91 1.09
N PHE A 69 -12.90 10.17 2.21
CA PHE A 69 -13.23 11.30 3.10
C PHE A 69 -13.17 12.66 2.40
N THR A 70 -12.15 12.88 1.55
CA THR A 70 -12.00 14.16 0.84
C THR A 70 -13.13 14.37 -0.18
N GLN A 71 -13.62 13.28 -0.80
CA GLN A 71 -14.75 13.34 -1.73
C GLN A 71 -16.07 13.64 -1.02
N GLU A 72 -16.31 13.05 0.15
CA GLU A 72 -17.51 13.32 0.95
C GLU A 72 -17.59 14.78 1.44
N GLU A 73 -16.47 15.37 1.88
CA GLU A 73 -16.47 16.80 2.25
C GLU A 73 -16.68 17.72 1.04
N SER A 74 -16.09 17.39 -0.12
CA SER A 74 -16.27 18.18 -1.34
C SER A 74 -17.71 18.16 -1.86
N ASN A 75 -18.47 17.09 -1.59
CA ASN A 75 -19.89 17.02 -1.92
C ASN A 75 -20.76 17.81 -0.92
N LYS A 76 -20.50 17.72 0.39
CA LYS A 76 -21.21 18.52 1.40
C LYS A 76 -21.07 20.02 1.19
N THR A 77 -19.91 20.48 0.73
CA THR A 77 -19.66 21.91 0.49
C THR A 77 -20.39 22.43 -0.76
N LYS A 78 -20.74 21.56 -1.71
CA LYS A 78 -21.49 21.94 -2.92
C LYS A 78 -22.99 21.98 -2.70
N GLU A 79 -23.53 21.12 -1.83
CA GLU A 79 -24.95 21.14 -1.46
C GLU A 79 -25.30 22.38 -0.61
N GLY A 80 -24.44 22.78 0.33
CA GLY A 80 -24.66 23.98 1.16
C GLY A 80 -24.61 25.33 0.41
N ALA A 81 -24.10 25.36 -0.82
CA ALA A 81 -24.08 26.58 -1.66
C ALA A 81 -25.35 26.74 -2.52
N GLN A 82 -26.20 25.71 -2.65
CA GLN A 82 -27.45 25.78 -3.40
C GLN A 82 -28.63 26.29 -2.55
N ASP A 83 -28.58 26.12 -1.22
CA ASP A 83 -29.66 26.54 -0.31
C ASP A 83 -29.57 28.01 0.16
N ALA A 84 -28.50 28.73 -0.18
CA ALA A 84 -28.30 30.14 0.23
C ALA A 84 -28.65 31.17 -0.88
N ALA A 85 -29.13 30.71 -2.04
CA ALA A 85 -29.43 31.55 -3.21
C ALA A 85 -30.90 31.46 -3.68
N GLY A 86 -31.80 30.90 -2.85
CA GLY A 86 -33.25 30.78 -3.10
C GLY A 86 -34.07 31.81 -2.36
#